data_AF-A0A2M8KQL7-F1
#
_entry.id   AF-A0A2M8KQL7-F1
#
_cell.length_a   1.000
_cell.length_b   1.000
_cell.length_c   1.000
_cell.angle_alpha   90.00
_cell.angle_beta   90.00
_cell.angle_gamma   90.00
#
_symmetry.space_group_name_H-M   'P 1'
#
loop_
_entity.id
_entity.type
_entity.pdbx_description
1 polymer ?
#
loop_
_entity_poly.entity_id
_entity_poly.type
_entity_poly.pdbx_seq_one_letter_code
_entity_poly.pdbx_strand_id
1 'polypeptide(L)'
;MITDQDIKKLSKVFATKDDLKNFATKEDLNKMKDEMQDEIIGSITQEILKIYELLDKNTEKEHMLYKEQRGHRIAIGDHEDRIRLLEHPHQV
;
A
#
# COMPACT_ATOMS: atom_id res chain seq x y z
N MET A 1 13.36 -2.44 65.68
CA MET A 1 11.94 -2.63 65.32
C MET A 1 11.52 -1.39 64.56
N ILE A 2 10.80 -1.52 63.44
CA ILE A 2 10.26 -0.34 62.74
C ILE A 2 9.16 0.29 63.62
N THR A 3 9.10 1.62 63.67
CA THR A 3 8.13 2.36 64.49
C THR A 3 7.04 3.00 63.63
N ASP A 4 5.93 3.41 64.25
CA ASP A 4 4.87 4.17 63.57
C ASP A 4 5.37 5.49 62.99
N GLN A 5 6.37 6.13 63.62
CA GLN A 5 7.02 7.31 63.07
C GLN A 5 7.76 7.00 61.77
N ASP A 6 8.38 5.82 61.67
CA ASP A 6 9.06 5.38 60.44
C ASP A 6 8.02 5.09 59.34
N ILE A 7 6.91 4.42 59.67
CA ILE A 7 5.80 4.17 58.72
C ILE A 7 5.22 5.49 58.19
N LYS A 8 5.03 6.49 59.06
CA LYS A 8 4.49 7.80 58.70
C LYS A 8 5.44 8.64 57.82
N LYS A 9 6.75 8.37 57.86
CA LYS A 9 7.71 8.95 56.92
C LYS A 9 7.63 8.26 55.56
N LEU A 10 7.52 6.94 55.52
CA LEU A 10 7.38 6.17 54.29
C LEU A 10 6.11 6.54 53.51
N SER A 11 4.98 6.77 54.19
CA SER A 11 3.73 7.14 53.53
C SER A 11 3.78 8.48 52.77
N LYS A 12 4.77 9.34 53.05
CA LYS A 12 4.99 10.60 52.33
C LYS A 12 5.85 10.44 51.07
N VAL A 13 6.53 9.30 50.93
CA VAL A 13 7.47 9.01 49.83
C VAL A 13 6.83 8.10 48.79
N PHE A 14 5.95 7.18 49.21
CA PHE A 14 5.24 6.30 48.28
C PHE A 14 4.02 6.97 47.66
N ALA A 15 3.82 6.73 46.37
CA ALA A 15 2.58 7.08 45.69
C ALA A 15 1.40 6.28 46.26
N THR A 16 0.26 6.96 46.36
CA THR A 16 -1.02 6.39 46.76
C THR A 16 -1.79 5.87 45.55
N LYS A 17 -2.89 5.15 45.80
CA LYS A 17 -3.79 4.72 44.73
C LYS A 17 -4.41 5.90 43.97
N ASP A 18 -4.64 7.02 44.66
CA ASP A 18 -5.22 8.21 44.04
C ASP A 18 -4.22 8.88 43.09
N ASP A 19 -2.92 8.86 43.41
CA ASP A 19 -1.87 9.40 42.54
C ASP A 19 -1.78 8.64 41.21
N LEU A 20 -2.17 7.36 41.19
CA LEU A 20 -2.07 6.49 40.01
C LEU A 20 -3.31 6.52 39.10
N LYS A 21 -4.43 7.12 39.52
CA LYS A 21 -5.71 7.10 38.76
C LYS A 21 -5.63 7.73 37.37
N ASN A 22 -4.69 8.64 37.16
CA ASN A 22 -4.52 9.36 35.89
C ASN A 22 -3.59 8.64 34.91
N PHE A 23 -3.00 7.50 35.29
CA PHE A 23 -2.11 6.74 34.42
C PHE A 23 -2.89 5.69 33.63
N ALA A 24 -2.48 5.50 32.37
CA ALA A 24 -3.00 4.43 31.53
C ALA A 24 -2.68 3.06 32.14
N THR A 25 -3.65 2.17 32.05
CA THR A 25 -3.52 0.77 32.43
C THR A 25 -2.91 -0.03 31.28
N LYS A 26 -2.54 -1.29 31.56
CA LYS A 26 -2.10 -2.23 30.53
C LYS A 26 -3.18 -2.47 29.46
N GLU A 27 -4.45 -2.47 29.87
CA GLU A 27 -5.58 -2.67 28.96
C GLU A 27 -5.73 -1.48 28.00
N ASP A 28 -5.56 -0.25 28.50
CA ASP A 28 -5.57 0.95 27.67
C ASP A 28 -4.48 0.90 26.60
N LEU A 29 -3.26 0.50 26.98
CA LEU A 29 -2.14 0.38 26.04
C LEU A 29 -2.35 -0.72 24.99
N ASN A 30 -2.93 -1.85 25.38
CA ASN A 30 -3.27 -2.91 24.44
C ASN A 30 -4.33 -2.43 23.45
N LYS A 31 -5.37 -1.75 23.93
CA LYS A 31 -6.42 -1.19 23.07
C LYS A 31 -5.85 -0.17 22.09
N MET A 32 -4.98 0.73 22.54
CA MET A 32 -4.30 1.68 21.66
C MET A 32 -3.44 0.99 20.59
N LYS A 33 -2.75 -0.10 20.95
CA LYS A 33 -1.98 -0.90 19.99
C LYS A 33 -2.89 -1.51 18.93
N ASP A 34 -3.99 -2.12 19.34
CA ASP A 34 -4.92 -2.79 18.42
C ASP A 34 -5.57 -1.76 17.48
N GLU A 35 -6.04 -0.62 17.99
CA GLU A 35 -6.60 0.48 17.20
C GLU A 35 -5.58 1.04 16.18
N MET A 36 -4.34 1.25 16.60
CA MET A 36 -3.27 1.71 15.70
C MET A 36 -2.93 0.66 14.64
N GLN A 37 -2.94 -0.63 15.00
CA GLN A 37 -2.71 -1.71 14.05
C GLN A 37 -3.83 -1.76 12.99
N ASP A 38 -5.09 -1.65 13.40
CA ASP A 38 -6.24 -1.65 12.50
C ASP A 38 -6.20 -0.47 11.52
N GLU A 39 -5.86 0.74 12.00
CA GLU A 39 -5.73 1.93 11.15
C GLU A 39 -4.62 1.77 10.11
N ILE A 40 -3.43 1.31 10.54
CA ILE A 40 -2.28 1.09 9.64
C ILE A 40 -2.62 0.01 8.60
N ILE A 41 -3.15 -1.13 9.02
CA ILE A 41 -3.50 -2.23 8.12
C ILE A 41 -4.60 -1.80 7.14
N GLY A 42 -5.62 -1.08 7.63
CA GLY A 42 -6.68 -0.54 6.80
C GLY A 42 -6.15 0.37 5.71
N SER A 43 -5.30 1.34 6.06
CA SER A 43 -4.71 2.27 5.10
C SER A 43 -3.85 1.56 4.04
N ILE A 44 -2.98 0.63 4.46
CA ILE A 44 -2.13 -0.15 3.55
C ILE A 44 -2.98 -0.99 2.60
N THR A 45 -4.05 -1.62 3.10
CA THR A 45 -4.95 -2.41 2.28
C THR A 45 -5.60 -1.57 1.19
N GLN A 46 -6.06 -0.35 1.51
CA GLN A 46 -6.65 0.55 0.52
C GLN A 46 -5.65 0.99 -0.56
N GLU A 47 -4.42 1.30 -0.18
CA GLU A 47 -3.37 1.66 -1.15
C GLU A 47 -3.00 0.46 -2.04
N ILE A 48 -2.92 -0.74 -1.49
CA ILE A 48 -2.70 -1.97 -2.26
C ILE A 48 -3.83 -2.19 -3.28
N LEU A 49 -5.09 -1.99 -2.91
CA LEU A 49 -6.22 -2.12 -3.84
C LEU A 49 -6.14 -1.13 -5.01
N LYS A 50 -5.76 0.13 -4.73
CA LYS A 50 -5.54 1.14 -5.79
C LYS A 50 -4.42 0.71 -6.75
N ILE A 51 -3.33 0.15 -6.22
CA ILE A 51 -2.22 -0.36 -7.04
C ILE A 51 -2.72 -1.49 -7.95
N TYR A 52 -3.49 -2.45 -7.43
CA TYR A 52 -4.05 -3.53 -8.25
C TYR A 52 -4.93 -2.99 -9.39
N GLU A 53 -5.79 -2.00 -9.13
CA GLU A 53 -6.62 -1.39 -10.17
C GLU A 53 -5.79 -0.68 -11.25
N LEU A 54 -4.72 0.01 -10.85
CA LEU A 54 -3.81 0.65 -11.80
C LEU A 54 -3.05 -0.37 -12.66
N LEU A 55 -2.60 -1.48 -12.05
CA LEU A 55 -1.94 -2.57 -12.76
C LEU A 55 -2.86 -3.25 -13.78
N ASP A 56 -4.13 -3.45 -13.42
CA ASP A 56 -5.14 -4.04 -14.30
C ASP A 56 -5.36 -3.15 -15.53
N LYS A 57 -5.63 -1.85 -15.31
CA LYS A 57 -5.75 -0.85 -16.39
C LYS A 57 -4.51 -0.77 -17.27
N ASN A 58 -3.32 -0.92 -16.68
CA ASN A 58 -2.07 -0.89 -17.45
C ASN A 58 -1.92 -2.14 -18.34
N THR A 59 -2.31 -3.30 -17.82
CA THR A 59 -2.34 -4.57 -18.57
C THR A 59 -3.28 -4.48 -19.77
N GLU A 60 -4.48 -3.92 -19.58
CA GLU A 60 -5.43 -3.69 -20.68
C GLU A 60 -4.87 -2.76 -21.76
N LYS A 61 -4.24 -1.66 -21.35
CA LYS A 61 -3.59 -0.71 -22.27
C LYS A 61 -2.48 -1.38 -23.07
N GLU A 62 -1.65 -2.19 -22.43
CA GLU A 62 -0.57 -2.92 -23.09
C GLU A 62 -1.13 -3.87 -24.16
N HIS A 63 -2.21 -4.60 -23.85
CA HIS A 63 -2.88 -5.46 -24.81
C HIS A 63 -3.43 -4.71 -26.03
N MET A 64 -4.02 -3.54 -25.81
CA MET A 64 -4.51 -2.69 -26.90
C MET A 64 -3.38 -2.16 -27.77
N LEU A 65 -2.27 -1.75 -27.16
CA LEU A 65 -1.08 -1.29 -27.89
C LEU A 65 -0.50 -2.41 -28.77
N TYR A 66 -0.40 -3.64 -28.27
CA TYR A 66 0.09 -4.76 -29.09
C TYR A 66 -0.82 -5.05 -30.29
N LYS A 67 -2.15 -4.95 -30.13
CA LYS A 67 -3.10 -5.12 -31.23
C LYS A 67 -2.91 -4.04 -32.30
N GLU A 68 -2.79 -2.79 -31.89
CA GLU A 68 -2.56 -1.67 -32.80
C GLU A 68 -1.23 -1.80 -33.55
N GLN A 69 -0.14 -2.08 -32.82
CA GLN A 69 1.17 -2.32 -33.42
C GLN A 69 1.16 -3.47 -34.43
N ARG A 70 0.44 -4.56 -34.13
CA ARG A 70 0.27 -5.67 -35.07
C ARG A 70 -0.46 -5.20 -36.34
N GLY A 71 -1.51 -4.39 -36.21
CA GLY A 71 -2.22 -3.80 -37.34
C GLY A 71 -1.30 -2.94 -38.22
N HIS A 72 -0.49 -2.06 -37.61
CA HIS A 72 0.49 -1.26 -38.34
C HIS A 72 1.52 -2.11 -39.08
N ARG A 73 2.04 -3.18 -38.45
CA ARG A 73 2.98 -4.10 -39.12
C ARG A 73 2.39 -4.76 -40.37
N ILE A 74 1.12 -5.17 -40.32
CA ILE A 74 0.43 -5.75 -41.49
C ILE A 74 0.29 -4.70 -42.60
N ALA A 75 -0.22 -3.52 -42.27
CA ALA A 75 -0.40 -2.44 -43.25
C ALA A 75 0.91 -2.01 -43.91
N ILE A 76 2.01 -1.97 -43.15
CA ILE A 76 3.34 -1.71 -43.69
C ILE A 76 3.77 -2.81 -44.66
N GLY A 77 3.57 -4.09 -44.33
CA GLY A 77 3.85 -5.20 -45.24
C GLY A 77 3.07 -5.10 -46.56
N ASP A 78 1.77 -4.80 -46.49
CA ASP A 78 0.94 -4.59 -47.68
C ASP A 78 1.44 -3.39 -48.52
N HIS A 79 1.90 -2.33 -47.85
CA HIS A 79 2.49 -1.17 -48.53
C HIS A 79 3.81 -1.53 -49.21
N GLU A 80 4.69 -2.30 -48.55
CA GLU A 80 5.97 -2.76 -49.10
C GLU A 80 5.75 -3.61 -50.36
N ASP A 81 4.77 -4.53 -50.35
CA ASP A 81 4.44 -5.35 -51.52
C ASP A 81 3.89 -4.52 -52.68
N ARG A 82 3.01 -3.54 -52.40
CA ARG A 82 2.49 -2.61 -53.42
C ARG A 82 3.60 -1.76 -54.03
N ILE A 83 4.53 -1.26 -53.22
CA ILE A 83 5.68 -0.47 -53.69
C ILE A 83 6.56 -1.34 -54.60
N ARG A 84 6.86 -2.59 -54.21
CA ARG A 84 7.65 -3.53 -55.03
C ARG A 84 7.05 -3.72 -56.43
N LEU A 85 5.73 -3.88 -56.51
CA LEU A 85 5.03 -4.02 -57.81
C LEU A 85 5.15 -2.75 -58.69
N LEU A 86 5.19 -1.58 -58.08
CA LEU A 86 5.34 -0.30 -58.79
C LEU A 86 6.79 -0.03 -59.22
N GLU A 87 7.77 -0.42 -58.40
CA GLU A 87 9.21 -0.25 -58.68
C GLU A 87 9.72 -1.24 -59.73
N HIS A 88 9.11 -2.43 -59.83
CA HIS A 88 9.51 -3.48 -60.75
C HIS A 88 8.36 -3.98 -61.64
N PRO A 89 7.78 -3.11 -62.49
CA PRO A 89 6.55 -3.42 -63.24
C PRO A 89 6.72 -4.46 -64.35
N HIS A 90 7.94 -4.95 -64.61
CA HIS A 90 8.27 -5.88 -65.72
C HIS A 90 8.95 -7.18 -65.25
N GLN A 91 8.96 -7.48 -63.95
CA GLN A 91 9.54 -8.72 -63.39
C GLN A 91 8.50 -9.81 -63.07
N VAL A 92 7.30 -9.73 -63.65
CA VAL A 92 6.27 -10.79 -63.56
C VAL A 92 6.41 -11.76 -64.72
#